data_AF-A0A9E1IE15-F1
#
_entry.id   AF-A0A9E1IE15-F1
#
_cell.length_a   1.000
_cell.length_b   1.000
_cell.length_c   1.000
_cell.angle_alpha   90.00
_cell.angle_beta   90.00
_cell.angle_gamma   90.00
#
_symmetry.space_group_name_H-M   'P 1'
#
loop_
_entity.id
_entity.type
_entity.pdbx_description
1 polymer ?
#
loop_
_entity_poly.entity_id
_entity_poly.type
_entity_poly.pdbx_seq_one_letter_code
_entity_poly.pdbx_strand_id
1 'polypeptide(L)'
;MWENGPELDSASAATFARDMKTVALADGALHDRELALINAFEGDLPPGAEPGPIEGEAVCKAYLQSLIMVGLADGQVSEVEYQEILKLAAKVGLDQAAVDAAVIEVKREFLKTFAGVRIFRDAVVAIAKELGLDEAEVDQLT
;
A
#
# COMPACT_ATOMS: atom_id res chain seq x y z
N MET A 1 4.26 -13.14 -5.57
CA MET A 1 3.11 -14.05 -5.52
C MET A 1 2.82 -14.29 -4.05
N TRP A 2 1.72 -13.73 -3.51
CA TRP A 2 1.38 -13.84 -2.08
C TRP A 2 0.84 -15.25 -1.80
N GLU A 3 1.70 -16.18 -1.43
CA GLU A 3 1.30 -17.59 -1.32
C GLU A 3 0.45 -17.93 -0.09
N ASN A 4 0.20 -17.02 0.86
CA ASN A 4 -0.73 -17.21 1.99
C ASN A 4 -1.18 -15.87 2.60
N GLY A 5 -2.01 -15.09 1.89
CA GLY A 5 -2.66 -13.91 2.47
C GLY A 5 -3.75 -14.30 3.49
N PRO A 6 -4.13 -13.41 4.44
CA PRO A 6 -5.26 -13.70 5.32
C PRO A 6 -6.54 -13.87 4.50
N GLU A 7 -7.42 -14.78 4.92
CA GLU A 7 -8.78 -14.85 4.39
C GLU A 7 -9.53 -13.59 4.84
N LEU A 8 -9.81 -12.70 3.88
CA LEU A 8 -10.47 -11.43 4.14
C LEU A 8 -11.97 -11.60 3.92
N ASP A 9 -12.78 -11.32 4.93
CA ASP A 9 -14.22 -11.31 4.76
C ASP A 9 -14.66 -10.10 3.93
N SER A 10 -15.88 -10.17 3.39
CA SER A 10 -16.42 -9.14 2.50
C SER A 10 -16.59 -7.77 3.17
N ALA A 11 -16.76 -7.73 4.49
CA ALA A 11 -16.99 -6.48 5.22
C ALA A 11 -15.66 -5.76 5.51
N SER A 12 -14.64 -6.48 5.93
CA SER A 12 -13.28 -5.95 6.03
C SER A 12 -12.78 -5.51 4.65
N ALA A 13 -13.02 -6.29 3.60
CA ALA A 13 -12.65 -5.90 2.24
C ALA A 13 -13.39 -4.62 1.77
N ALA A 14 -14.67 -4.44 2.10
CA ALA A 14 -15.37 -3.18 1.83
C ALA A 14 -14.76 -1.98 2.58
N THR A 15 -14.29 -2.19 3.82
CA THR A 15 -13.55 -1.16 4.58
C THR A 15 -12.22 -0.81 3.92
N PHE A 16 -11.47 -1.80 3.44
CA PHE A 16 -10.23 -1.58 2.68
C PHE A 16 -10.49 -0.66 1.49
N ALA A 17 -11.47 -0.99 0.64
CA ALA A 17 -11.79 -0.21 -0.55
C ALA A 17 -12.20 1.24 -0.24
N ARG A 18 -13.07 1.42 0.77
CA ARG A 18 -13.50 2.75 1.22
C ARG A 18 -12.32 3.60 1.70
N ASP A 19 -11.44 3.02 2.49
CA ASP A 19 -10.34 3.76 3.10
C ASP A 19 -9.19 3.99 2.11
N MET A 20 -8.98 3.08 1.16
CA MET A 20 -8.12 3.31 -0.01
C MET A 20 -8.56 4.53 -0.83
N LYS A 21 -9.86 4.68 -1.09
CA LYS A 21 -10.40 5.91 -1.72
C LYS A 21 -10.18 7.15 -0.87
N THR A 22 -10.24 7.01 0.45
CA THR A 22 -10.01 8.13 1.37
C THR A 22 -8.57 8.63 1.28
N VAL A 23 -7.61 7.69 1.23
CA VAL A 23 -6.18 8.01 1.04
C VAL A 23 -5.95 8.68 -0.32
N ALA A 24 -6.45 8.08 -1.40
CA ALA A 24 -6.25 8.57 -2.76
C ALA A 24 -6.99 9.90 -3.06
N LEU A 25 -7.86 10.37 -2.15
CA LEU A 25 -8.53 11.67 -2.25
C LEU A 25 -7.94 12.70 -1.27
N ALA A 26 -6.95 12.31 -0.45
CA ALA A 26 -6.47 13.14 0.64
C ALA A 26 -5.82 14.44 0.16
N ASP A 27 -5.13 14.40 -0.97
CA ASP A 27 -4.48 15.56 -1.60
C ASP A 27 -5.40 16.34 -2.56
N GLY A 28 -6.65 15.86 -2.75
CA GLY A 28 -7.68 16.49 -3.56
C GLY A 28 -7.72 16.05 -5.02
N ALA A 29 -6.89 15.09 -5.46
CA ALA A 29 -6.91 14.57 -6.82
C ALA A 29 -6.81 13.04 -6.83
N LEU A 30 -7.81 12.36 -7.39
CA LEU A 30 -7.73 10.93 -7.63
C LEU A 30 -6.99 10.66 -8.94
N HIS A 31 -5.83 10.04 -8.88
CA HIS A 31 -5.04 9.75 -10.07
C HIS A 31 -5.50 8.46 -10.77
N ASP A 32 -5.27 8.36 -12.08
CA ASP A 32 -5.75 7.25 -12.91
C ASP A 32 -5.23 5.88 -12.42
N ARG A 33 -3.99 5.82 -11.90
CA ARG A 33 -3.37 4.58 -11.43
C ARG A 33 -3.94 4.13 -10.09
N GLU A 34 -4.14 5.05 -9.16
CA GLU A 34 -4.81 4.80 -7.89
C GLU A 34 -6.24 4.31 -8.12
N LEU A 35 -6.99 5.00 -8.99
CA LEU A 35 -8.35 4.64 -9.36
C LEU A 35 -8.41 3.25 -10.00
N ALA A 36 -7.47 2.92 -10.89
CA ALA A 36 -7.39 1.60 -11.50
C ALA A 36 -7.16 0.50 -10.45
N LEU A 37 -6.29 0.73 -9.47
CA LEU A 37 -6.01 -0.22 -8.40
C LEU A 37 -7.22 -0.40 -7.48
N ILE A 38 -7.87 0.70 -7.09
CA ILE A 38 -9.09 0.69 -6.28
C ILE A 38 -10.23 -0.03 -7.02
N ASN A 39 -10.46 0.27 -8.30
CA ASN A 39 -11.52 -0.37 -9.08
C ASN A 39 -11.26 -1.87 -9.27
N ALA A 40 -10.00 -2.28 -9.44
CA ALA A 40 -9.65 -3.70 -9.50
C ALA A 40 -10.00 -4.39 -8.18
N PHE A 41 -9.68 -3.77 -7.05
CA PHE A 41 -10.00 -4.29 -5.73
C PHE A 41 -11.52 -4.34 -5.48
N GLU A 42 -12.27 -3.30 -5.86
CA GLU A 42 -13.72 -3.26 -5.73
C GLU A 42 -14.45 -4.24 -6.65
N GLY A 43 -13.87 -4.56 -7.81
CA GLY A 43 -14.43 -5.54 -8.75
C GLY A 43 -14.53 -6.95 -8.16
N ASP A 44 -13.70 -7.27 -7.17
CA ASP A 44 -13.70 -8.55 -6.46
C ASP A 44 -14.67 -8.57 -5.26
N LEU A 45 -15.27 -7.42 -4.91
CA LEU A 45 -16.24 -7.35 -3.81
C LEU A 45 -17.64 -7.82 -4.24
N PRO A 46 -18.39 -8.50 -3.33
CA PRO A 46 -19.80 -8.74 -3.55
C PRO A 46 -20.58 -7.43 -3.72
N PRO A 47 -21.56 -7.36 -4.63
CA PRO A 47 -22.41 -6.18 -4.79
C PRO A 47 -23.11 -5.81 -3.47
N GLY A 48 -22.96 -4.55 -3.03
CA GLY A 48 -23.56 -4.07 -1.79
C GLY A 48 -22.84 -4.51 -0.51
N ALA A 49 -21.58 -4.94 -0.60
CA ALA A 49 -20.77 -5.19 0.58
C ALA A 49 -20.64 -3.91 1.44
N GLU A 50 -20.97 -4.02 2.72
CA GLU A 50 -20.94 -2.90 3.67
C GLU A 50 -19.64 -2.92 4.49
N PRO A 51 -19.04 -1.76 4.80
CA PRO A 51 -17.82 -1.69 5.60
C PRO A 51 -17.96 -2.33 6.99
N GLY A 52 -17.02 -3.21 7.35
CA GLY A 52 -16.92 -3.90 8.63
C GLY A 52 -15.65 -3.58 9.42
N PRO A 53 -15.47 -4.21 10.59
CA PRO A 53 -14.29 -4.01 11.42
C PRO A 53 -13.02 -4.58 10.76
N ILE A 54 -11.87 -4.04 11.15
CA ILE A 54 -10.54 -4.56 10.80
C ILE A 54 -9.95 -5.15 12.07
N GLU A 55 -9.91 -6.48 12.15
CA GLU A 55 -9.50 -7.20 13.35
C GLU A 55 -8.56 -8.35 13.01
N GLY A 56 -7.63 -8.63 13.91
CA GLY A 56 -6.61 -9.65 13.73
C GLY A 56 -5.36 -9.10 13.06
N GLU A 57 -4.21 -9.54 13.56
CA GLU A 57 -2.89 -9.02 13.17
C GLU A 57 -2.65 -9.11 11.66
N ALA A 58 -2.96 -10.25 11.04
CA ALA A 58 -2.77 -10.44 9.61
C ALA A 58 -3.67 -9.53 8.76
N VAL A 59 -4.91 -9.30 9.19
CA VAL A 59 -5.86 -8.42 8.48
C VAL A 59 -5.46 -6.96 8.66
N CYS A 60 -5.05 -6.54 9.87
CA CYS A 60 -4.51 -5.19 10.11
C CYS A 60 -3.25 -4.93 9.27
N LYS A 61 -2.37 -5.93 9.13
CA LYS A 61 -1.20 -5.85 8.27
C LYS A 61 -1.60 -5.68 6.80
N ALA A 62 -2.48 -6.54 6.29
CA ALA A 62 -2.97 -6.44 4.92
C ALA A 62 -3.65 -5.10 4.64
N TYR A 63 -4.46 -4.60 5.59
CA TYR A 63 -5.12 -3.30 5.52
C TYR A 63 -4.12 -2.17 5.33
N LEU A 64 -3.13 -2.09 6.21
CA LEU A 64 -2.12 -1.06 6.16
C LEU A 64 -1.30 -1.12 4.86
N GLN A 65 -0.92 -2.32 4.43
CA GLN A 65 -0.22 -2.51 3.16
C GLN A 65 -1.06 -2.08 1.96
N SER A 66 -2.36 -2.38 1.94
CA SER A 66 -3.27 -1.92 0.88
C SER A 66 -3.36 -0.39 0.79
N LEU A 67 -3.47 0.30 1.93
CA LEU A 67 -3.49 1.77 1.96
C LEU A 67 -2.19 2.37 1.39
N ILE A 68 -1.04 1.81 1.78
CA ILE A 68 0.27 2.26 1.32
C ILE A 68 0.46 1.98 -0.18
N MET A 69 0.01 0.83 -0.67
CA MET A 69 0.11 0.50 -2.10
C MET A 69 -0.67 1.47 -2.98
N VAL A 70 -1.83 1.96 -2.51
CA VAL A 70 -2.60 2.98 -3.23
C VAL A 70 -1.81 4.27 -3.35
N GLY A 71 -1.31 4.82 -2.24
CA GLY A 71 -0.49 6.04 -2.31
C GLY A 71 0.79 5.85 -3.14
N LEU A 72 1.36 4.65 -3.16
CA LEU A 72 2.53 4.35 -4.00
C LEU A 72 2.22 4.14 -5.49
N ALA A 73 0.95 4.12 -5.92
CA ALA A 73 0.58 3.82 -7.31
C ALA A 73 1.22 4.81 -8.32
N ASP A 74 1.47 6.05 -7.89
CA ASP A 74 2.16 7.08 -8.67
C ASP A 74 3.65 7.27 -8.32
N GLY A 75 4.20 6.38 -7.48
CA GLY A 75 5.63 6.26 -7.20
C GLY A 75 6.07 6.82 -5.84
N GLN A 76 5.24 7.63 -5.18
CA GLN A 76 5.51 8.15 -3.84
C GLN A 76 4.20 8.34 -3.08
N VAL A 77 4.21 8.08 -1.77
CA VAL A 77 3.13 8.50 -0.88
C VAL A 77 3.36 9.96 -0.52
N SER A 78 2.39 10.84 -0.80
CA SER A 78 2.51 12.25 -0.41
C SER A 78 2.44 12.41 1.11
N GLU A 79 2.92 13.54 1.65
CA GLU A 79 2.78 13.84 3.09
C GLU A 79 1.30 13.84 3.51
N VAL A 80 0.39 14.31 2.65
CA VAL A 80 -1.04 14.41 2.96
C VAL A 80 -1.68 13.02 3.01
N GLU A 81 -1.38 12.14 2.05
CA GLU A 81 -1.79 10.73 2.08
C GLU A 81 -1.21 10.01 3.30
N TYR A 82 0.07 10.22 3.61
CA TYR A 82 0.72 9.60 4.75
C TYR A 82 0.05 10.00 6.07
N GLN A 83 -0.29 11.29 6.25
CA GLN A 83 -1.07 11.73 7.40
C GLN A 83 -2.47 11.11 7.45
N GLU A 84 -3.10 10.85 6.30
CA GLU A 84 -4.39 10.16 6.26
C GLU A 84 -4.25 8.67 6.62
N ILE A 85 -3.20 8.00 6.14
CA ILE A 85 -2.85 6.63 6.53
C ILE A 85 -2.63 6.54 8.04
N LEU A 86 -1.93 7.50 8.66
CA LEU A 86 -1.74 7.54 10.12
C LEU A 86 -3.07 7.63 10.87
N LYS A 87 -3.99 8.48 10.42
CA LYS A 87 -5.33 8.59 11.05
C LYS A 87 -6.12 7.30 10.91
N LEU A 88 -6.06 6.64 9.76
CA LEU A 88 -6.74 5.38 9.51
C LEU A 88 -6.13 4.23 10.31
N ALA A 89 -4.80 4.15 10.37
CA ALA A 89 -4.05 3.20 11.18
C ALA A 89 -4.40 3.32 12.67
N ALA A 90 -4.50 4.55 13.19
CA ALA A 90 -4.89 4.78 14.57
C ALA A 90 -6.30 4.25 14.90
N LYS A 91 -7.25 4.28 13.95
CA LYS A 91 -8.61 3.72 14.15
C LYS A 91 -8.62 2.21 14.34
N VAL A 92 -7.60 1.52 13.82
CA VAL A 92 -7.45 0.06 13.94
C VAL A 92 -6.39 -0.32 14.97
N GLY A 93 -5.95 0.63 15.80
CA GLY A 93 -5.02 0.39 16.91
C GLY A 93 -3.55 0.28 16.52
N LEU A 94 -3.17 0.74 15.32
CA LEU A 94 -1.78 0.78 14.87
C LEU A 94 -1.18 2.16 15.14
N ASP A 95 0.09 2.19 15.52
CA ASP A 95 0.83 3.42 15.79
C ASP A 95 1.68 3.84 14.57
N GLN A 96 2.31 5.02 14.67
CA GLN A 96 3.17 5.54 13.62
C GLN A 96 4.35 4.62 13.30
N ALA A 97 4.94 3.96 14.29
CA ALA A 97 6.06 3.05 14.09
C ALA A 97 5.66 1.83 13.23
N ALA A 98 4.44 1.32 13.42
CA ALA A 98 3.88 0.27 12.58
C ALA A 98 3.66 0.75 11.12
N VAL A 99 3.18 1.98 10.95
CA VAL A 99 3.02 2.60 9.62
C VAL A 99 4.37 2.75 8.92
N ASP A 100 5.38 3.30 9.60
CA ASP A 100 6.72 3.48 9.03
C ASP A 100 7.35 2.14 8.61
N ALA A 101 7.25 1.12 9.47
CA ALA A 101 7.74 -0.22 9.16
C ALA A 101 7.02 -0.82 7.94
N ALA A 102 5.70 -0.67 7.86
CA ALA A 102 4.92 -1.17 6.73
C ALA A 102 5.24 -0.44 5.42
N VAL A 103 5.49 0.87 5.46
CA VAL A 103 5.91 1.64 4.27
C VAL A 103 7.22 1.08 3.73
N ILE A 104 8.21 0.86 4.59
CA ILE A 104 9.49 0.26 4.19
C ILE A 104 9.29 -1.16 3.63
N GLU A 105 8.44 -1.98 4.27
CA GLU A 105 8.15 -3.34 3.81
C GLU A 105 7.53 -3.37 2.41
N VAL A 106 6.48 -2.58 2.17
CA VAL A 106 5.80 -2.51 0.86
C VAL A 106 6.77 -2.03 -0.22
N LYS A 107 7.57 -1.00 0.07
CA LYS A 107 8.60 -0.51 -0.86
C LYS A 107 9.62 -1.59 -1.21
N ARG A 108 10.10 -2.34 -0.23
CA ARG A 108 11.04 -3.47 -0.45
C ARG A 108 10.41 -4.57 -1.31
N GLU A 109 9.16 -4.95 -1.04
CA GLU A 109 8.44 -5.94 -1.85
C GLU A 109 8.21 -5.46 -3.29
N PHE A 110 7.88 -4.19 -3.48
CA PHE A 110 7.78 -3.59 -4.81
C PHE A 110 9.09 -3.73 -5.58
N LEU A 111 10.23 -3.40 -4.95
CA LEU A 111 11.55 -3.51 -5.58
C LEU A 111 11.99 -4.95 -5.85
N LYS A 112 11.63 -5.91 -4.98
CA LYS A 112 11.89 -7.34 -5.22
C LYS A 112 11.27 -7.82 -6.53
N THR A 113 10.15 -7.22 -6.97
CA THR A 113 9.52 -7.55 -8.25
C THR A 113 10.41 -7.20 -9.44
N PHE A 114 11.31 -6.21 -9.29
CA PHE A 114 12.28 -5.81 -10.30
C PHE A 114 13.65 -6.47 -10.12
N ALA A 115 13.80 -7.38 -9.15
CA ALA A 115 15.06 -8.01 -8.87
C ALA A 115 15.57 -8.85 -10.05
N GLY A 116 16.82 -8.60 -10.45
CA GLY A 116 17.46 -9.22 -11.61
C GLY A 116 17.16 -8.54 -12.97
N VAL A 117 16.33 -7.49 -13.02
CA VAL A 117 16.03 -6.76 -14.27
C VAL A 117 17.10 -5.71 -14.56
N ARG A 118 18.21 -6.15 -15.16
CA ARG A 118 19.40 -5.31 -15.41
C ARG A 118 19.20 -4.15 -16.39
N ILE A 119 18.21 -4.23 -17.28
CA ILE A 119 17.96 -3.21 -18.33
C ILE A 119 17.39 -1.92 -17.72
N PHE A 120 16.71 -2.01 -16.59
CA PHE A 120 16.09 -0.87 -15.90
C PHE A 120 16.83 -0.49 -14.62
N ARG A 121 18.12 -0.88 -14.46
CA ARG A 121 18.89 -0.64 -13.23
C ARG A 121 18.87 0.83 -12.82
N ASP A 122 19.04 1.76 -13.76
CA ASP A 122 19.02 3.20 -13.45
C ASP A 122 17.64 3.68 -12.98
N ALA A 123 16.55 3.11 -13.51
CA ALA A 123 15.20 3.40 -13.04
C ALA A 123 14.92 2.79 -11.66
N VAL A 124 15.41 1.57 -11.40
CA VAL A 124 15.32 0.90 -10.09
C VAL A 124 16.13 1.67 -9.04
N VAL A 125 17.32 2.16 -9.39
CA VAL A 125 18.16 3.00 -8.52
C VAL A 125 17.51 4.37 -8.27
N ALA A 126 16.92 5.00 -9.29
CA ALA A 126 16.22 6.27 -9.13
C ALA A 126 15.01 6.13 -8.19
N ILE A 127 14.19 5.11 -8.42
CA ILE A 127 13.06 4.77 -7.55
C ILE A 127 13.58 4.46 -6.14
N ALA A 128 14.59 3.60 -5.98
CA ALA A 128 15.10 3.26 -4.65
C ALA A 128 15.68 4.46 -3.88
N LYS A 129 16.32 5.42 -4.58
CA LYS A 129 16.79 6.68 -3.98
C LYS A 129 15.63 7.59 -3.57
N GLU A 130 14.59 7.71 -4.39
CA GLU A 130 13.35 8.40 -4.02
C GLU A 130 12.65 7.74 -2.84
N LEU A 131 12.79 6.41 -2.72
CA LEU A 131 12.24 5.62 -1.63
C LEU A 131 13.09 5.69 -0.33
N GLY A 132 14.25 6.35 -0.36
CA GLY A 132 15.13 6.56 0.80
C GLY A 132 16.06 5.39 1.13
N LEU A 133 16.21 4.43 0.22
CA LEU A 133 17.09 3.27 0.41
C LEU A 133 18.54 3.64 0.07
N ASP A 134 19.48 3.08 0.83
CA ASP A 134 20.90 3.30 0.56
C ASP A 134 21.42 2.43 -0.60
N GLU A 135 22.59 2.78 -1.14
CA GLU A 135 23.16 2.05 -2.29
C GLU A 135 23.43 0.56 -1.99
N ALA A 136 23.68 0.20 -0.73
CA ALA A 136 23.90 -1.20 -0.36
C ALA A 136 22.60 -2.02 -0.35
N GLU A 137 21.47 -1.40 0.02
CA GLU A 137 20.14 -2.00 -0.11
C GLU A 137 19.73 -2.16 -1.57
N VAL A 138 20.10 -1.21 -2.45
CA VAL A 138 19.82 -1.28 -3.89
C VAL A 138 20.62 -2.40 -4.56
N ASP A 139 21.90 -2.55 -4.24
CA ASP A 139 22.76 -3.59 -4.82
C ASP A 139 22.35 -5.02 -4.40
N GLN A 140 21.68 -5.19 -3.25
CA GLN A 140 21.10 -6.48 -2.86
C GLN A 140 19.83 -6.84 -3.65
N LEU A 141 19.22 -5.86 -4.30
CA LEU A 141 17.96 -6.00 -5.04
C LEU A 141 18.18 -6.17 -6.55
N THR A 142 19.37 -5.94 -7.12
CA THR A 142 19.65 -6.02 -8.58
C THR A 142 20.70 -7.04 -8.96
#